data_AF-A0A966IGJ6-F1
#
_entry.id   AF-A0A966IGJ6-F1
#
_cell.length_a   1.000
_cell.length_b   1.000
_cell.length_c   1.000
_cell.angle_alpha   90.00
_cell.angle_beta   90.00
_cell.angle_gamma   90.00
#
_symmetry.space_group_name_H-M   'P 1'
#
loop_
_entity.id
_entity.type
_entity.pdbx_description
1 polymer ?
#
loop_
_entity_poly.entity_id
_entity_poly.type
_entity_poly.pdbx_seq_one_letter_code
_entity_poly.pdbx_strand_id
1 'polypeptide(L)'
;IVGLVAGALFVYMFTKVQNRWKIDDVLGVWPLHGLCGLWGGIAAGIFGSTALGGLGGVNVLAQTIGSLLGVTIALLGGFLVYGLLKVTVGIRMSQEDEYDGADLSIHKISATPDRDSNW
;
A
#
# COMPACT_ATOMS: atom_id res chain seq x y z
N ILE A 1 6.83 -4.59 -21.05
CA ILE A 1 5.34 -4.61 -20.91
C ILE A 1 4.93 -4.50 -19.45
N VAL A 2 5.37 -5.41 -18.57
CA VAL A 2 4.97 -5.42 -17.14
C VAL A 2 5.18 -4.07 -16.45
N GLY A 3 6.39 -3.50 -16.52
CA GLY A 3 6.69 -2.20 -15.91
C GLY A 3 5.92 -1.01 -16.51
N LEU A 4 5.64 -1.04 -17.82
CA LEU A 4 4.84 0.00 -18.48
C LEU A 4 3.40 0.00 -17.97
N VAL A 5 2.79 -1.17 -17.87
CA VAL A 5 1.44 -1.32 -17.32
C VAL A 5 1.42 -0.96 -15.83
N ALA A 6 2.41 -1.42 -15.05
CA ALA A 6 2.54 -1.06 -13.64
C ALA A 6 2.64 0.45 -13.42
N GLY A 7 3.51 1.13 -14.20
CA GLY A 7 3.66 2.59 -14.11
C GLY A 7 2.37 3.33 -14.45
N ALA A 8 1.67 2.93 -15.51
CA ALA A 8 0.39 3.51 -15.88
C ALA A 8 -0.69 3.28 -14.79
N LEU A 9 -0.77 2.06 -14.25
CA LEU A 9 -1.68 1.72 -13.16
C LEU A 9 -1.41 2.56 -11.90
N PHE A 10 -0.13 2.69 -11.50
CA PHE A 10 0.26 3.48 -10.34
C PHE A 10 -0.14 4.94 -10.51
N VAL A 11 0.28 5.59 -11.61
CA VAL A 11 0.01 7.03 -11.82
C VAL A 11 -1.50 7.29 -11.85
N TYR A 12 -2.25 6.49 -12.60
CA TYR A 12 -3.70 6.65 -12.68
C TYR A 12 -4.37 6.45 -11.32
N MET A 13 -4.04 5.35 -10.64
CA MET A 13 -4.71 4.99 -9.40
C MET A 13 -4.31 5.91 -8.24
N PHE A 14 -3.02 6.24 -8.09
CA PHE A 14 -2.56 7.19 -7.07
C PHE A 14 -3.26 8.55 -7.22
N THR A 15 -3.31 9.07 -8.46
CA THR A 15 -4.01 10.33 -8.75
C THR A 15 -5.50 10.22 -8.41
N LYS A 16 -6.16 9.10 -8.76
CA LYS A 16 -7.59 8.89 -8.49
C LYS A 16 -7.89 8.80 -7.00
N VAL A 17 -7.09 8.04 -6.25
CA VAL A 17 -7.19 7.87 -4.80
C VAL A 17 -7.07 9.21 -4.10
N GLN A 18 -6.02 9.96 -4.41
CA GLN A 18 -5.72 11.23 -3.73
C GLN A 18 -6.66 12.35 -4.16
N ASN A 19 -6.87 12.54 -5.47
CA ASN A 19 -7.57 13.72 -5.95
C ASN A 19 -9.08 13.56 -5.98
N ARG A 20 -9.59 12.32 -6.18
CA ARG A 20 -11.02 12.07 -6.36
C ARG A 20 -11.66 11.38 -5.18
N TRP A 21 -11.03 10.33 -4.67
CA TRP A 21 -11.58 9.57 -3.55
C TRP A 21 -11.23 10.14 -2.18
N LYS A 22 -10.22 11.02 -2.12
CA LYS A 22 -9.78 11.68 -0.88
C LYS A 22 -9.43 10.65 0.21
N ILE A 23 -8.84 9.53 -0.22
CA ILE A 23 -8.31 8.52 0.69
C ILE A 23 -6.88 8.89 1.01
N ASP A 24 -6.61 9.06 2.29
CA ASP A 24 -5.31 9.45 2.85
C ASP A 24 -4.32 8.27 2.86
N ASP A 25 -3.84 7.90 1.67
CA ASP A 25 -2.71 6.98 1.48
C ASP A 25 -1.47 7.81 1.13
N VAL A 26 -0.84 8.37 2.17
CA VAL A 26 0.22 9.39 2.08
C VAL A 26 1.36 8.98 1.13
N LEU A 27 1.75 7.71 1.15
CA LEU A 27 2.88 7.20 0.36
C LEU A 27 2.43 6.45 -0.91
N GLY A 28 1.12 6.39 -1.18
CA GLY A 28 0.59 5.63 -2.31
C GLY A 28 0.89 4.13 -2.21
N VAL A 29 0.90 3.58 -1.00
CA VAL A 29 1.27 2.18 -0.73
C VAL A 29 0.30 1.23 -1.42
N TRP A 30 -1.00 1.50 -1.37
CA TRP A 30 -2.01 0.64 -2.00
C TRP A 30 -1.93 0.66 -3.54
N PRO A 31 -1.90 1.83 -4.23
CA PRO A 31 -1.70 1.89 -5.67
C PRO A 31 -0.38 1.27 -6.13
N LEU A 32 0.71 1.47 -5.39
CA LEU A 32 2.02 0.95 -5.79
C LEU A 32 2.14 -0.55 -5.47
N HIS A 33 2.11 -0.93 -4.20
CA HIS A 33 2.39 -2.30 -3.80
C HIS A 33 1.19 -3.23 -3.97
N GLY A 34 -0.01 -2.76 -3.64
CA GLY A 34 -1.24 -3.55 -3.79
C GLY A 34 -1.58 -3.81 -5.26
N LEU A 35 -1.85 -2.74 -6.02
CA LEU A 35 -2.32 -2.86 -7.40
C LEU A 35 -1.20 -3.29 -8.37
N CYS A 36 -0.02 -2.67 -8.32
CA CYS A 36 1.07 -3.08 -9.22
C CYS A 36 1.64 -4.45 -8.83
N GLY A 37 1.62 -4.81 -7.54
CA GLY A 37 1.97 -6.16 -7.09
C GLY A 37 1.01 -7.22 -7.61
N LEU A 38 -0.31 -6.98 -7.54
CA LEU A 38 -1.32 -7.86 -8.14
C LEU A 38 -1.10 -8.05 -9.64
N TRP A 39 -0.85 -6.94 -10.36
CA TRP A 39 -0.49 -6.99 -11.77
C TRP A 39 0.78 -7.80 -12.01
N GLY A 40 1.83 -7.59 -11.20
CA GLY A 40 3.08 -8.35 -11.29
C GLY A 40 2.87 -9.85 -11.12
N GLY A 41 2.05 -10.28 -10.15
CA GLY A 41 1.72 -11.68 -9.92
C GLY A 41 1.03 -12.33 -11.13
N ILE A 42 0.02 -11.66 -11.70
CA ILE A 42 -0.70 -12.11 -12.90
C ILE A 42 0.24 -12.12 -14.12
N ALA A 43 1.02 -11.05 -14.30
CA ALA A 43 1.96 -10.90 -15.40
C ALA A 43 3.07 -11.96 -15.36
N ALA A 44 3.53 -12.39 -14.19
CA ALA A 44 4.46 -13.50 -14.05
C ALA A 44 3.88 -14.81 -14.60
N GLY A 45 2.58 -15.05 -14.40
CA GLY A 45 1.89 -16.19 -15.00
C GLY A 45 1.85 -16.11 -16.53
N ILE A 46 1.53 -14.93 -17.07
CA ILE A 46 1.42 -14.71 -18.53
C ILE A 46 2.81 -14.82 -19.18
N PHE A 47 3.73 -13.94 -18.80
CA PHE A 47 5.03 -13.77 -19.45
C PHE A 47 6.08 -14.79 -19.01
N GLY A 48 5.81 -15.59 -17.97
CA GLY A 48 6.65 -16.73 -17.63
C GLY A 48 6.39 -17.97 -18.51
N SER A 49 5.34 -17.95 -19.36
CA SER A 49 5.08 -18.99 -20.35
C SER A 49 6.19 -19.09 -21.39
N THR A 50 6.60 -20.32 -21.73
CA THR A 50 7.60 -20.58 -22.79
C THR A 50 7.17 -20.06 -24.15
N ALA A 51 5.86 -20.02 -24.43
CA ALA A 51 5.32 -19.47 -25.68
C ALA A 51 5.60 -17.96 -25.85
N LEU A 52 5.87 -17.26 -24.74
CA LEU A 52 6.22 -15.83 -24.73
C LEU A 52 7.70 -15.60 -24.38
N GLY A 53 8.54 -16.65 -24.45
CA GLY A 53 9.96 -16.57 -24.13
C GLY A 53 10.31 -16.66 -22.64
N GLY A 54 9.35 -17.03 -21.79
CA GLY A 54 9.57 -17.27 -20.37
C GLY A 54 10.20 -18.64 -20.08
N LEU A 55 10.63 -18.84 -18.84
CA LEU A 55 11.33 -20.06 -18.38
C LEU A 55 10.42 -21.30 -18.28
N GLY A 56 9.10 -21.14 -18.37
CA GLY A 56 8.15 -22.21 -18.09
C GLY A 56 8.04 -22.52 -16.60
N GLY A 57 7.37 -23.63 -16.26
CA GLY A 57 7.14 -24.03 -14.87
C GLY A 57 6.15 -23.14 -14.09
N VAL A 58 5.58 -22.14 -14.73
CA VAL A 58 4.54 -21.27 -14.17
C VAL A 58 3.19 -21.55 -14.82
N ASN A 59 2.13 -21.44 -14.03
CA ASN A 59 0.76 -21.61 -14.50
C ASN A 59 -0.01 -20.30 -14.29
N VAL A 60 -0.57 -19.75 -15.37
CA VAL A 60 -1.31 -18.47 -15.34
C VAL A 60 -2.46 -18.50 -14.34
N LEU A 61 -3.22 -19.60 -14.31
CA LEU A 61 -4.36 -19.75 -13.42
C LEU A 61 -3.90 -19.82 -11.96
N ALA A 62 -2.84 -20.58 -11.67
CA ALA A 62 -2.27 -20.67 -10.32
C ALA A 62 -1.75 -19.31 -9.84
N GLN A 63 -1.00 -18.58 -10.68
CA GLN A 63 -0.52 -17.23 -10.37
C GLN A 63 -1.67 -16.24 -10.12
N THR A 64 -2.73 -16.33 -10.91
CA THR A 64 -3.91 -15.47 -10.76
C THR A 64 -4.66 -15.77 -9.47
N ILE A 65 -4.97 -17.04 -9.21
CA ILE A 65 -5.64 -17.48 -7.97
C ILE A 65 -4.79 -17.13 -6.75
N GLY A 66 -3.49 -17.41 -6.78
CA GLY A 66 -2.58 -17.10 -5.68
C GLY A 66 -2.49 -15.61 -5.40
N SER A 67 -2.43 -14.77 -6.44
CA SER A 67 -2.40 -13.31 -6.27
C SER A 67 -3.71 -12.78 -5.70
N LEU A 68 -4.86 -13.26 -6.18
CA LEU A 68 -6.18 -12.88 -5.66
C LEU A 68 -6.40 -13.37 -4.22
N LEU A 69 -5.93 -14.58 -3.90
CA LEU A 69 -5.96 -15.10 -2.54
C LEU A 69 -5.10 -14.24 -1.61
N GLY A 70 -3.91 -13.84 -2.05
CA GLY A 70 -3.05 -12.92 -1.33
C GLY A 70 -3.74 -11.58 -1.04
N VAL A 71 -4.38 -10.99 -2.05
CA VAL A 71 -5.18 -9.75 -1.89
C VAL A 71 -6.31 -9.96 -0.88
N THR A 72 -7.02 -11.09 -0.97
CA THR A 72 -8.14 -11.42 -0.09
C THR A 72 -7.69 -11.55 1.36
N ILE A 73 -6.61 -12.30 1.61
CA ILE A 73 -6.03 -12.48 2.95
C ILE A 73 -5.54 -11.13 3.48
N ALA A 74 -4.84 -10.34 2.67
CA ALA A 74 -4.33 -9.03 3.09
C ALA A 74 -5.47 -8.05 3.46
N LEU A 75 -6.54 -8.00 2.66
CA LEU A 75 -7.68 -7.13 2.93
C LEU A 75 -8.46 -7.58 4.17
N LEU A 76 -8.82 -8.85 4.26
CA LEU A 76 -9.58 -9.38 5.40
C LEU A 76 -8.76 -9.34 6.68
N GLY A 77 -7.51 -9.78 6.62
CA GLY A 77 -6.59 -9.77 7.76
C GLY A 77 -6.28 -8.36 8.22
N GLY A 78 -5.99 -7.44 7.30
CA GLY A 78 -5.75 -6.03 7.61
C GLY A 78 -6.98 -5.37 8.24
N PHE A 79 -8.17 -5.56 7.66
CA PHE A 79 -9.40 -5.00 8.21
C PHE A 79 -9.71 -5.55 9.60
N LEU A 80 -9.52 -6.86 9.81
CA LEU A 80 -9.73 -7.49 11.10
C LEU A 80 -8.74 -6.97 12.16
N VAL A 81 -7.44 -6.99 11.86
CA VAL A 81 -6.38 -6.58 12.80
C VAL A 81 -6.50 -5.09 13.14
N TYR A 82 -6.51 -4.21 12.13
CA TYR A 82 -6.59 -2.77 12.38
C TYR A 82 -7.96 -2.33 12.87
N GLY A 83 -9.04 -3.02 12.47
CA GLY A 83 -10.38 -2.80 13.02
C GLY A 83 -10.46 -3.13 14.50
N LEU A 84 -9.86 -4.25 14.92
CA LEU A 84 -9.78 -4.61 16.33
C LEU A 84 -8.94 -3.61 17.11
N LEU A 85 -7.73 -3.28 16.63
CA LEU A 85 -6.86 -2.30 17.29
C LEU A 85 -7.53 -0.93 17.42
N LYS A 86 -8.31 -0.51 16.41
CA LYS A 86 -9.07 0.74 16.45
C LYS A 86 -10.07 0.79 17.61
N VAL A 87 -10.77 -0.30 17.89
CA VAL A 87 -11.80 -0.33 18.95
C VAL A 87 -11.25 -0.67 20.33
N THR A 88 -10.09 -1.31 20.42
CA THR A 88 -9.48 -1.70 21.71
C THR A 88 -8.47 -0.68 22.23
N VAL A 89 -7.57 -0.19 21.37
CA VAL A 89 -6.46 0.70 21.76
C VAL A 89 -6.66 2.11 21.21
N GLY A 90 -7.23 2.22 20.01
CA GLY A 90 -7.20 3.46 19.24
C GLY A 90 -5.84 3.62 18.54
N ILE A 91 -5.86 3.72 17.22
CA ILE A 91 -4.65 3.74 16.37
C ILE A 91 -4.48 5.04 15.58
N ARG A 92 -5.33 6.03 15.86
CA ARG A 92 -5.30 7.37 15.26
C ARG A 92 -5.13 8.37 16.39
N MET A 93 -4.31 9.38 16.14
CA MET A 93 -4.09 10.51 17.04
C MET A 93 -5.37 11.35 17.15
N SER A 94 -5.45 12.16 18.21
CA SER A 94 -6.49 13.20 18.27
C SER A 94 -6.22 14.27 17.20
N GLN A 95 -7.23 15.08 16.84
CA GLN A 95 -7.01 16.15 15.86
C GLN A 95 -5.99 17.18 16.34
N GLU A 96 -5.93 17.44 17.65
CA GLU A 96 -4.96 18.37 18.25
C GLU A 96 -3.55 17.78 18.17
N ASP A 97 -3.37 16.51 18.56
CA ASP A 97 -2.08 15.84 18.47
C ASP A 97 -1.58 15.71 17.02
N GLU A 98 -2.50 15.47 16.07
CA GLU A 98 -2.20 15.39 14.64
C GLU A 98 -1.82 16.76 14.06
N TYR A 99 -2.44 17.85 14.53
CA TYR A 99 -2.08 19.22 14.18
C TYR A 99 -0.68 19.60 14.66
N ASP A 100 -0.35 19.24 15.91
CA ASP A 100 0.98 19.50 16.48
C ASP A 100 2.07 18.58 15.90
N GLY A 101 1.67 17.41 15.39
CA GLY A 101 2.55 16.42 14.79
C GLY A 101 3.14 15.44 15.81
N ALA A 102 3.39 14.20 15.37
CA ALA A 102 3.82 13.09 16.24
C ALA A 102 5.13 13.36 17.00
N ASP A 103 6.05 14.12 16.41
CA ASP A 103 7.32 14.47 17.05
C ASP A 103 7.08 15.27 18.34
N LEU A 104 6.14 16.22 18.34
CA LEU A 104 5.81 17.03 19.50
C LEU A 104 4.79 16.35 20.43
N SER A 105 3.74 15.75 19.88
CA SER A 105 2.65 15.18 20.68
C SER A 105 3.03 13.85 21.35
N ILE A 106 3.80 12.99 20.67
CA ILE A 106 4.21 11.67 21.18
C ILE A 106 5.65 11.70 21.69
N HIS A 107 6.59 12.11 20.84
CA HIS A 107 8.02 11.94 21.11
C HIS A 107 8.65 13.06 21.92
N LYS A 108 7.94 14.18 22.10
CA LYS A 108 8.40 15.30 22.92
C LYS A 108 9.71 15.91 22.40
N ILE A 109 9.88 15.97 21.08
CA ILE A 109 11.06 16.48 20.39
C ILE A 109 10.68 17.39 19.20
N SER A 110 11.63 18.22 18.77
CA SER A 110 11.53 18.98 17.52
C SER A 110 12.02 18.16 16.32
N ALA A 111 11.32 18.27 15.19
CA ALA A 111 11.72 17.66 13.92
C ALA A 111 12.93 18.36 13.25
N THR A 112 13.26 19.58 13.70
CA THR A 112 14.30 20.43 13.11
C THR A 112 15.36 20.80 14.14
N PRO A 113 16.66 20.69 13.80
CA PRO A 113 17.75 20.89 14.76
C PRO A 113 17.85 22.32 15.29
N ASP A 114 17.40 23.33 14.55
CA ASP A 114 17.54 24.75 14.94
C ASP A 114 16.47 25.21 15.93
N ARG A 115 15.47 24.37 16.20
CA ARG A 115 14.43 24.62 17.20
C ARG A 115 14.62 23.62 18.32
N ASP A 116 15.47 23.95 19.29
CA ASP A 116 15.45 23.25 20.56
C ASP A 116 14.08 23.45 21.21
N SER A 117 13.46 22.35 21.62
CA SER A 117 12.24 22.33 22.41
C SER A 117 12.56 22.86 23.81
N ASN A 118 12.53 24.19 23.98
CA ASN A 118 12.71 24.88 25.26
C ASN A 118 11.46 24.81 26.14
N TRP A 119 10.92 23.61 26.33
CA TRP A 119 9.78 23.35 27.19
C TRP A 119 10.06 22.20 28.15
#